data_AF-G5JTC2-F1
#
_entry.id   AF-G5JTC2-F1
#
_cell.length_a   1.000
_cell.length_b   1.000
_cell.length_c   1.000
_cell.angle_alpha   90.00
_cell.angle_beta   90.00
_cell.angle_gamma   90.00
#
_symmetry.space_group_name_H-M   'P 1'
#
loop_
_entity.id
_entity.type
_entity.pdbx_description
1 polymer ?
#
loop_
_entity_poly.entity_id
_entity_poly.type
_entity_poly.pdbx_seq_one_letter_code
_entity_poly.pdbx_strand_id
1 'polypeptide(L)' 'MYNILLTALLVMSVILIIAIFMQPQKNPSSNVFDSSGSEALFERTKARGFEAFMERFTGILIFLWLLDALVLAILSSK' A
#
# COMPACT_ATOMS: atom_id res chain seq x y z
N MET A 1 -9.56 -25.54 -6.63
CA MET A 1 -9.01 -24.59 -5.63
C MET A 1 -8.01 -23.63 -6.26
N TYR A 2 -7.03 -24.12 -7.03
CA TYR A 2 -6.07 -23.28 -7.75
C TYR A 2 -6.69 -22.14 -8.57
N ASN A 3 -7.68 -22.43 -9.43
CA ASN A 3 -8.35 -21.40 -10.25
C ASN A 3 -9.10 -20.35 -9.41
N ILE A 4 -9.62 -20.73 -8.24
CA ILE A 4 -10.31 -19.80 -7.34
C ILE A 4 -9.29 -18.82 -6.74
N LEU A 5 -8.15 -19.33 -6.26
CA LEU A 5 -7.05 -18.52 -5.74
C LEU A 5 -6.48 -17.62 -6.85
N LEU A 6 -6.27 -18.14 -8.06
CA LEU A 6 -5.83 -17.32 -9.20
C LEU A 6 -6.81 -16.19 -9.53
N THR A 7 -8.11 -16.47 -9.50
CA THR A 7 -9.15 -15.47 -9.75
C THR A 7 -9.17 -14.43 -8.63
N ALA A 8 -9.05 -14.86 -7.37
CA ALA A 8 -8.96 -13.98 -6.21
C ALA A 8 -7.73 -13.08 -6.30
N LEU A 9 -6.55 -13.62 -6.63
CA LEU A 9 -5.32 -12.86 -6.83
C LEU A 9 -5.49 -11.79 -7.91
N LEU A 10 -6.10 -12.13 -9.05
CA LEU A 10 -6.36 -11.18 -10.13
C LEU A 10 -7.27 -10.04 -9.66
N VAL A 11 -8.40 -10.36 -9.03
CA VAL A 11 -9.34 -9.36 -8.50
C VAL A 11 -8.67 -8.47 -7.46
N MET A 12 -7.91 -9.05 -6.52
CA MET A 12 -7.17 -8.30 -5.50
C MET A 12 -6.10 -7.39 -6.12
N SER A 13 -5.49 -7.79 -7.23
CA SER A 13 -4.53 -6.95 -7.98
C SER A 13 -5.21 -5.70 -8.52
N VAL A 14 -6.39 -5.84 -9.13
CA VAL A 14 -7.15 -4.69 -9.66
C VAL A 14 -7.56 -3.75 -8.53
N ILE A 15 -8.06 -4.29 -7.42
CA ILE A 15 -8.43 -3.49 -6.23
C ILE A 15 -7.21 -2.75 -5.68
N LEU A 16 -6.05 -3.41 -5.60
CA LEU A 16 -4.81 -2.79 -5.12
C LEU A 16 -4.37 -1.62 -6.00
N ILE A 17 -4.42 -1.78 -7.32
CA ILE A 17 -4.08 -0.71 -8.26
C ILE A 17 -4.96 0.52 -7.98
N ILE A 18 -6.27 0.32 -7.88
CA ILE A 18 -7.22 1.41 -7.57
C ILE A 18 -6.89 2.05 -6.20
N ALA A 19 -6.67 1.22 -5.17
CA ALA A 19 -6.38 1.69 -3.83
C ALA A 19 -5.09 2.51 -3.75
N ILE A 20 -4.04 2.13 -4.51
CA ILE A 20 -2.78 2.86 -4.59
C ILE A 20 -2.97 4.20 -5.30
N PHE A 21 -3.70 4.24 -6.41
CA PHE A 21 -4.00 5.50 -7.10
C PHE A 21 -4.84 6.47 -6.26
N MET A 22 -5.65 5.96 -5.34
CA MET A 22 -6.42 6.76 -4.39
C MET A 22 -5.58 7.30 -3.22
N GLN A 23 -4.35 6.82 -2.99
CA GLN A 23 -3.51 7.33 -1.92
C GLN A 23 -2.98 8.74 -2.28
N PRO A 24 -3.09 9.71 -1.36
CA PRO A 24 -2.55 11.05 -1.60
C PRO A 24 -1.03 10.99 -1.74
N GLN A 25 -0.49 11.67 -2.77
CA GLN A 25 0.95 11.74 -2.99
C GLN A 25 1.63 12.58 -1.90
N LYS A 26 2.44 11.95 -1.07
CA LYS A 26 3.28 12.62 -0.06
C LYS A 26 4.52 13.19 -0.75
N ASN A 27 4.40 14.32 -1.44
CA ASN A 27 5.57 15.05 -1.92
C ASN A 27 6.17 15.85 -0.75
N PRO A 28 7.36 15.51 -0.22
CA PRO A 28 8.04 16.42 0.67
C PRO A 28 8.40 17.65 -0.17
N SER A 29 7.83 18.80 0.15
CA SER A 29 8.19 20.08 -0.46
C SER A 29 9.71 20.20 -0.51
N SER A 30 10.25 20.68 -1.62
CA SER A 30 11.68 20.85 -1.93
C SER A 30 12.51 21.66 -0.91
N ASN A 31 11.92 22.09 0.21
CA ASN A 31 12.53 22.79 1.33
C ASN A 31 13.28 21.89 2.34
N VAL A 32 13.39 20.58 2.10
CA VAL A 32 14.07 19.64 3.04
C VAL A 32 15.57 19.94 3.23
N PHE A 33 16.21 20.65 2.30
CA PHE A 33 17.62 21.06 2.40
C PHE A 33 17.84 22.49 2.89
N ASP A 34 16.78 23.24 3.18
CA ASP A 34 16.91 24.59 3.71
C ASP A 34 17.16 24.51 5.23
N SER A 35 18.27 25.04 5.69
CA SER A 35 18.76 24.90 7.08
C SER A 35 17.80 25.42 8.18
N SER A 36 16.73 26.14 7.83
CA SER A 36 15.66 26.54 8.75
C SER A 36 14.48 25.55 8.84
N GLY A 37 14.46 24.48 8.04
CA GLY A 37 13.38 23.49 7.94
C GLY A 37 13.51 22.26 8.84
N SER A 38 14.49 22.23 9.76
CA SER A 38 14.71 21.04 10.62
C SER A 38 13.50 20.73 11.52
N GLU A 39 12.69 21.73 11.89
CA GLU A 39 11.45 21.52 12.64
C GLU A 39 10.36 20.85 11.78
N ALA A 40 10.28 21.14 10.47
CA ALA A 40 9.32 20.52 9.55
C ALA A 40 9.61 19.02 9.30
N LEU A 41 10.85 18.56 9.54
CA LEU A 41 11.21 17.13 9.50
C LEU A 41 10.65 16.35 10.69
N PHE A 42 10.48 17.01 11.84
CA PHE A 42 9.87 16.44 13.04
C PHE A 42 8.38 16.76 13.17
N GLU A 43 7.90 17.79 12.47
CA GLU A 43 6.49 18.10 12.23
C GLU A 43 5.92 17.24 11.09
N ARG A 44 6.24 15.94 11.05
CA ARG A 44 5.45 15.01 10.24
C ARG A 44 4.04 15.00 10.82
N THR A 45 3.15 15.76 10.20
CA THR A 45 1.73 15.69 10.51
C THR A 45 1.29 14.25 10.34
N LYS A 46 0.90 13.63 11.46
CA LYS A 46 0.37 12.26 11.46
C LYS A 46 -0.74 12.19 10.42
N ALA A 47 -0.73 11.18 9.56
CA ALA A 47 -1.86 10.95 8.68
C ALA A 47 -3.14 10.87 9.54
N ARG A 48 -4.15 11.67 9.20
CA ARG A 48 -5.42 11.76 9.94
C ARG A 48 -6.59 11.63 8.97
N GLY A 49 -7.69 11.07 9.45
CA GLY A 49 -8.90 10.88 8.64
C GLY A 49 -8.69 9.86 7.52
N PHE A 50 -9.08 10.24 6.30
CA PHE A 50 -9.13 9.35 5.13
C PHE A 50 -7.75 8.82 4.72
N GLU A 51 -6.70 9.64 4.82
CA GLU A 51 -5.33 9.23 4.46
C GLU A 51 -4.82 8.09 5.36
N ALA A 52 -5.04 8.19 6.67
CA ALA A 52 -4.64 7.14 7.61
C ALA A 52 -5.41 5.83 7.40
N PHE A 53 -6.68 5.92 6.98
CA PHE A 53 -7.48 4.77 6.62
C PHE A 53 -6.94 4.11 5.35
N MET A 54 -6.72 4.88 4.29
CA MET A 54 -6.20 4.37 3.01
C MET A 54 -4.80 3.77 3.16
N GLU A 55 -3.95 4.35 4.00
CA GLU A 55 -2.62 3.78 4.32
C GLU A 55 -2.74 2.39 4.94
N ARG A 56 -3.58 2.23 5.98
CA ARG A 56 -3.79 0.94 6.66
C ARG A 56 -4.52 -0.06 5.78
N PHE A 57 -5.53 0.39 5.05
CA PHE A 57 -6.35 -0.45 4.17
C PHE A 57 -5.50 -1.04 3.04
N THR A 58 -4.73 -0.22 2.34
CA THR A 58 -3.80 -0.70 1.32
C THR A 58 -2.74 -1.62 1.92
N GLY A 59 -2.24 -1.33 3.12
CA GLY A 59 -1.32 -2.24 3.83
C GLY A 59 -1.91 -3.64 4.07
N ILE A 60 -3.17 -3.72 4.50
CA ILE A 60 -3.89 -4.99 4.69
C ILE A 60 -4.10 -5.70 3.35
N LEU A 61 -4.50 -4.97 2.31
CA LEU A 61 -4.69 -5.53 0.97
C LEU A 61 -3.39 -6.13 0.41
N ILE A 62 -2.26 -5.43 0.55
CA ILE A 62 -0.94 -5.93 0.13
C ILE A 62 -0.60 -7.21 0.89
N PHE A 63 -0.82 -7.25 2.21
CA PHE A 63 -0.54 -8.44 3.01
C PHE A 63 -1.36 -9.64 2.55
N LEU A 64 -2.67 -9.47 2.35
CA LEU A 64 -3.56 -10.54 1.87
C LEU A 64 -3.17 -11.00 0.46
N TRP A 65 -2.82 -10.08 -0.42
CA TRP A 65 -2.37 -10.39 -1.77
C TRP A 65 -1.07 -11.20 -1.77
N LEU A 66 -0.09 -10.84 -0.93
CA LEU A 66 1.16 -11.57 -0.79
C LEU A 66 0.95 -12.98 -0.20
N LEU A 67 0.07 -13.11 0.79
CA LEU A 67 -0.27 -14.40 1.39
C LEU A 67 -0.86 -15.34 0.33
N ASP A 68 -1.83 -14.85 -0.45
CA ASP A 68 -2.46 -15.62 -1.54
C ASP A 68 -1.44 -16.00 -2.63
N ALA A 69 -0.59 -15.06 -3.04
CA ALA A 69 0.48 -15.30 -4.01
C ALA A 69 1.45 -16.40 -3.54
N LEU A 70 1.82 -16.41 -2.25
CA LEU A 70 2.73 -17.40 -1.67
C LEU A 70 2.07 -18.79 -1.63
N VAL A 71 0.80 -18.87 -1.22
CA VAL A 71 0.02 -20.11 -1.26
C VAL A 71 -0.06 -20.67 -2.68
N LEU A 72 -0.35 -19.82 -3.66
CA LEU A 72 -0.35 -20.18 -5.08
C LEU A 72 1.00 -20.68 -5.57
N ALA A 73 2.11 -20.03 -5.18
CA ALA A 73 3.46 -20.44 -5.56
C ALA A 73 3.80 -21.85 -5.04
N ILE A 74 3.43 -22.16 -3.80
CA ILE A 74 3.63 -23.50 -3.21
C ILE A 74 2.78 -24.54 -3.93
N LEU A 75 1.51 -24.22 -4.22
CA LEU A 75 0.59 -25.11 -4.95
C LEU A 75 1.04 -25.34 -6.40
N SER A 76 1.59 -24.32 -7.06
CA SER A 76 2.09 -24.38 -8.42
C SER A 76 3.42 -25.12 -8.56
N SER A 77 4.19 -25.25 -7.46
CA SER A 77 5.47 -25.95 -7.45
C SER A 77 5.34 -27.47 -7.26
N LYS A 78 4.12 -27.98 -7.09
CA LYS A 78 3.79 -29.42 -7.04
C LYS A 78 3.23 -29.88 -8.36
#